data_AF-A0A0C9WKQ1-F1
#
_entry.id   AF-A0A0C9WKQ1-F1
#
_cell.length_a   1.000
_cell.length_b   1.000
_cell.length_c   1.000
_cell.angle_alpha   90.00
_cell.angle_beta   90.00
_cell.angle_gamma   90.00
#
_symmetry.space_group_name_H-M   'P 1'
#
loop_
_entity.id
_entity.type
_entity.pdbx_description
1 polymer ?
#
loop_
_entity_poly.entity_id
_entity_poly.type
_entity_poly.pdbx_seq_one_letter_code
_entity_poly.pdbx_strand_id
1 'polypeptide(L)'
;LSPLPHTPIPSDISHPSVSIQSVKEISWGDVPFLNKTSNNYATWSRHVIRILRLSSGLDLYLDGSLPAPDPHLEPRANRFWKINNAAVQAFLLMKCAPSEHPFIESCDSAEDIWSTLRNCHVHQ
;
A
#
# COMPACT_ATOMS: atom_id res chain seq x y z
N LEU A 1 38.95 7.76 -8.93
CA LEU A 1 37.89 7.26 -9.84
C LEU A 1 36.56 7.45 -9.13
N SER A 2 35.80 8.46 -9.53
CA SER A 2 34.44 8.66 -9.02
C SER A 2 33.53 7.57 -9.60
N PRO A 3 32.57 7.00 -8.84
CA PRO A 3 31.66 6.01 -9.40
C PRO A 3 30.82 6.66 -10.50
N LEU A 4 30.63 5.95 -11.62
CA LEU A 4 29.73 6.39 -12.69
C LEU A 4 28.28 6.46 -12.13
N PRO A 5 27.54 7.55 -12.36
CA PRO A 5 26.27 7.86 -11.66
C PRO A 5 25.08 6.90 -11.92
N HIS A 6 25.29 5.75 -12.56
CA HIS A 6 24.21 4.88 -13.04
C HIS A 6 24.48 3.38 -12.89
N THR A 7 25.45 2.97 -12.08
CA THR A 7 25.66 1.55 -11.80
C THR A 7 24.81 1.12 -10.60
N PRO A 8 23.94 0.11 -10.74
CA PRO A 8 23.20 -0.46 -9.62
C PRO A 8 24.15 -0.88 -8.50
N ILE A 9 23.75 -0.66 -7.25
CA ILE A 9 24.57 -1.04 -6.11
C ILE A 9 24.62 -2.58 -5.98
N PRO A 10 25.77 -3.19 -5.65
CA PRO A 10 25.89 -4.64 -5.57
C PRO A 10 24.93 -5.30 -4.57
N SER A 11 24.57 -4.58 -3.51
CA SER A 11 23.62 -5.05 -2.49
C SER A 11 22.21 -5.23 -3.05
N ASP A 12 21.77 -4.45 -4.04
CA ASP A 12 20.44 -4.62 -4.64
C ASP A 12 20.28 -6.00 -5.32
N ILE A 13 21.40 -6.55 -5.81
CA ILE A 13 21.43 -7.87 -6.45
C ILE A 13 21.32 -8.99 -5.41
N SER A 14 22.09 -8.92 -4.32
CA SER A 14 22.15 -9.98 -3.32
C SER A 14 21.09 -9.87 -2.23
N HIS A 15 20.84 -8.65 -1.76
CA HIS A 15 20.00 -8.30 -0.62
C HIS A 15 19.30 -6.94 -0.86
N PRO A 16 18.28 -6.88 -1.74
CA PRO A 16 17.56 -5.64 -1.99
C PRO A 16 16.97 -5.07 -0.70
N SER A 17 17.02 -3.75 -0.55
CA SER A 17 16.53 -3.03 0.64
C SER A 17 15.05 -3.23 0.91
N VAL A 18 14.27 -3.55 -0.12
CA VAL A 18 12.86 -3.91 -0.05
C VAL A 18 12.69 -5.38 -0.39
N SER A 19 11.82 -6.08 0.33
CA SER A 19 11.41 -7.45 0.02
C SER A 19 9.92 -7.50 -0.34
N ILE A 20 9.54 -8.40 -1.24
CA ILE A 20 8.13 -8.64 -1.55
C ILE A 20 7.43 -9.21 -0.32
N GLN A 21 6.30 -8.62 0.06
CA GLN A 21 5.46 -9.09 1.16
C GLN A 21 4.11 -9.54 0.62
N SER A 22 3.45 -10.42 1.36
CA SER A 22 2.08 -10.83 1.08
C SER A 22 1.15 -10.25 2.15
N VAL A 23 0.04 -9.68 1.71
CA VAL A 23 -1.01 -9.23 2.63
C VAL A 23 -1.62 -10.46 3.30
N LYS A 24 -1.67 -10.47 4.64
CA LYS A 24 -2.24 -11.54 5.46
C LYS A 24 -3.77 -11.46 5.48
N GLU A 25 -4.38 -11.53 4.30
CA GLU A 25 -5.82 -11.36 4.10
C GLU A 25 -6.66 -12.32 4.95
N ILE A 26 -6.18 -13.55 5.18
CA ILE A 26 -6.86 -14.55 6.00
C ILE A 26 -7.18 -14.06 7.43
N SER A 27 -6.47 -13.04 7.91
CA SER A 27 -6.72 -12.43 9.22
C SER A 27 -7.87 -11.41 9.22
N TRP A 28 -8.53 -11.18 8.07
CA TRP A 28 -9.61 -10.20 7.94
C TRP A 28 -10.86 -10.54 8.75
N GLY A 29 -11.30 -11.80 8.76
CA GLY A 29 -12.53 -12.21 9.47
C GLY A 29 -13.80 -11.57 8.91
N ASP A 30 -14.79 -11.32 9.78
CA ASP A 30 -16.15 -10.87 9.39
C ASP A 30 -16.32 -9.34 9.38
N VAL A 31 -15.23 -8.58 9.17
CA VAL A 31 -15.32 -7.12 9.13
C VAL A 31 -16.04 -6.68 7.84
N PRO A 32 -17.11 -5.87 7.94
CA PRO A 32 -17.85 -5.41 6.77
C PRO A 32 -16.97 -4.60 5.82
N PHE A 33 -17.28 -4.65 4.52
CA PHE A 33 -16.66 -3.77 3.55
C PHE A 33 -16.98 -2.30 3.83
N LEU A 34 -16.04 -1.43 3.49
CA LEU A 34 -16.26 0.01 3.58
C LEU A 34 -17.44 0.41 2.69
N ASN A 35 -18.38 1.16 3.25
CA ASN A 35 -19.56 1.62 2.54
C ASN A 35 -20.01 2.96 3.13
N LYS A 36 -20.18 3.95 2.25
CA LYS A 36 -20.62 5.31 2.56
C LYS A 36 -21.88 5.39 3.43
N THR A 37 -22.82 4.47 3.28
CA THR A 37 -24.08 4.51 4.04
C THR A 37 -23.97 3.87 5.43
N SER A 38 -22.90 3.11 5.68
CA SER A 38 -22.76 2.29 6.89
C SER A 38 -22.02 3.00 8.03
N ASN A 39 -21.47 4.19 7.77
CA ASN A 39 -20.64 4.96 8.72
C ASN A 39 -19.59 4.08 9.45
N ASN A 40 -19.01 3.13 8.73
CA ASN A 40 -18.15 2.10 9.31
C ASN A 40 -16.65 2.39 9.14
N TYR A 41 -16.30 3.54 8.57
CA TYR A 41 -14.91 3.92 8.24
C TYR A 41 -13.96 3.81 9.44
N ALA A 42 -14.34 4.28 10.63
CA ALA A 42 -13.47 4.24 11.81
C ALA A 42 -13.12 2.82 12.28
N THR A 43 -14.03 1.86 12.10
CA THR A 43 -13.77 0.45 12.43
C THR A 43 -13.02 -0.24 11.30
N TRP A 44 -13.42 0.00 10.06
CA TRP A 44 -12.77 -0.53 8.87
C TRP A 44 -11.30 -0.12 8.78
N SER A 45 -11.01 1.18 8.94
CA SER A 45 -9.65 1.74 8.83
C SER A 45 -8.69 1.17 9.87
N ARG A 46 -9.13 1.06 11.14
CA ARG A 46 -8.35 0.40 12.20
C ARG A 46 -8.02 -1.05 11.84
N HIS A 47 -8.95 -1.75 11.19
CA HIS A 47 -8.73 -3.14 10.81
C HIS A 47 -7.77 -3.27 9.62
N VAL A 48 -7.89 -2.42 8.60
CA VAL A 48 -6.92 -2.33 7.51
C VAL A 48 -5.50 -2.13 8.04
N ILE A 49 -5.31 -1.12 8.91
CA ILE A 49 -4.00 -0.83 9.52
C ILE A 49 -3.48 -2.05 10.28
N ARG A 50 -4.33 -2.72 11.07
CA ARG A 50 -3.94 -3.92 11.82
C ARG A 50 -3.44 -5.03 10.89
N ILE A 51 -4.15 -5.31 9.80
CA ILE A 51 -3.79 -6.37 8.86
C ILE A 51 -2.47 -6.05 8.15
N LEU A 52 -2.29 -4.81 7.70
CA LEU A 52 -1.08 -4.41 7.01
C LEU A 52 0.15 -4.41 7.94
N ARG A 53 -0.01 -4.01 9.21
CA ARG A 53 1.04 -4.16 10.24
C ARG A 53 1.44 -5.61 10.46
N LEU A 54 0.45 -6.51 10.57
CA LEU A 54 0.71 -7.95 10.66
C LEU A 54 1.39 -8.50 9.41
N SER A 55 1.22 -7.83 8.26
CA SER A 55 1.81 -8.17 6.96
C SER A 55 3.20 -7.56 6.78
N SER A 56 4.03 -7.59 7.82
CA SER A 56 5.40 -7.07 7.80
C SER A 56 5.51 -5.55 7.55
N GLY A 57 4.56 -4.76 8.09
CA GLY A 57 4.63 -3.30 8.03
C GLY A 57 4.20 -2.69 6.71
N LEU A 58 3.28 -3.34 5.97
CA LEU A 58 2.72 -2.77 4.74
C LEU A 58 1.85 -1.52 5.00
N ASP A 59 1.58 -1.16 6.25
CA ASP A 59 0.84 0.05 6.60
C ASP A 59 1.59 1.33 6.26
N LEU A 60 2.92 1.26 6.12
CA LEU A 60 3.77 2.38 5.70
C LEU A 60 3.49 2.87 4.27
N TYR A 61 2.76 2.08 3.46
CA TYR A 61 2.31 2.48 2.13
C TYR A 61 1.04 3.35 2.17
N LEU A 62 0.37 3.49 3.32
CA LEU A 62 -0.89 4.23 3.43
C LEU A 62 -0.70 5.75 3.57
N ASP A 63 0.45 6.19 4.08
CA ASP A 63 0.71 7.59 4.42
C ASP A 63 1.94 8.17 3.70
N GLY A 64 2.47 7.44 2.70
CA GLY A 64 3.62 7.88 1.92
C GLY A 64 4.94 7.92 2.70
N SER A 65 4.98 7.44 3.95
CA SER A 65 6.18 7.50 4.80
C SER A 65 7.34 6.65 4.27
N LEU A 66 7.07 5.68 3.40
CA LEU A 66 8.06 4.83 2.75
C LEU A 66 8.30 5.25 1.29
N PRO A 67 9.30 6.09 0.99
CA PRO A 67 9.61 6.47 -0.38
C PRO A 67 10.11 5.28 -1.20
N ALA A 68 9.82 5.30 -2.51
CA ALA A 68 10.32 4.28 -3.41
C ALA A 68 11.86 4.37 -3.54
N PRO A 69 12.60 3.25 -3.51
CA PRO A 69 14.04 3.23 -3.80
C PRO A 69 14.35 3.81 -5.18
N ASP A 70 15.53 4.41 -5.36
CA ASP A 70 15.94 4.97 -6.65
C ASP A 70 16.02 3.85 -7.72
N PRO A 71 15.34 3.98 -8.86
CA PRO A 71 15.27 2.92 -9.87
C PRO A 71 16.58 2.69 -10.63
N HIS A 72 17.54 3.62 -10.58
CA HIS A 72 18.86 3.48 -11.18
C HIS A 72 19.88 2.86 -10.21
N LEU A 73 19.79 3.20 -8.92
CA LEU A 73 20.69 2.66 -7.89
C LEU A 73 20.22 1.30 -7.38
N GLU A 74 18.90 1.12 -7.17
CA GLU A 74 18.28 -0.09 -6.62
C GLU A 74 17.07 -0.54 -7.47
N PRO A 75 17.27 -0.94 -8.74
CA PRO A 75 16.18 -1.33 -9.64
C PRO A 75 15.33 -2.49 -9.12
N ARG A 76 15.93 -3.46 -8.41
CA ARG A 76 15.20 -4.62 -7.86
C ARG A 76 14.36 -4.20 -6.66
N ALA A 77 14.93 -3.46 -5.71
CA ALA A 77 14.18 -2.93 -4.58
C ALA A 77 13.05 -1.98 -5.04
N ASN A 78 13.29 -1.12 -6.05
CA ASN A 78 12.25 -0.27 -6.64
C ASN A 78 11.09 -1.11 -7.20
N ARG A 79 11.40 -2.18 -7.94
CA ARG A 79 10.37 -3.10 -8.47
C ARG A 79 9.60 -3.78 -7.33
N PHE A 80 10.29 -4.23 -6.28
CA PHE A 80 9.65 -4.88 -5.14
C PHE A 80 8.76 -3.92 -4.36
N TRP A 81 9.19 -2.67 -4.21
CA TRP A 81 8.38 -1.61 -3.63
C TRP A 81 7.08 -1.39 -4.42
N LYS A 82 7.17 -1.33 -5.75
CA LYS A 82 5.98 -1.17 -6.62
C LYS A 82 5.01 -2.36 -6.51
N ILE A 83 5.53 -3.58 -6.41
CA ILE A 83 4.72 -4.78 -6.20
C ILE A 83 3.97 -4.71 -4.86
N ASN A 84 4.66 -4.31 -3.79
CA ASN A 84 4.04 -4.16 -2.47
C ASN A 84 2.97 -3.07 -2.47
N ASN A 85 3.25 -1.90 -3.08
CA ASN A 85 2.28 -0.82 -3.23
C ASN A 85 1.02 -1.30 -3.97
N ALA A 86 1.19 -2.00 -5.10
CA ALA A 86 0.07 -2.57 -5.87
C ALA A 86 -0.71 -3.62 -5.06
N ALA A 87 -0.03 -4.43 -4.23
CA ALA A 87 -0.69 -5.38 -3.35
C ALA A 87 -1.56 -4.68 -2.28
N VAL A 88 -1.09 -3.56 -1.72
CA VAL A 88 -1.88 -2.75 -0.79
C VAL A 88 -3.08 -2.11 -1.51
N GLN A 89 -2.89 -1.56 -2.71
CA GLN A 89 -4.00 -1.03 -3.53
C GLN A 89 -5.09 -2.08 -3.77
N ALA A 90 -4.70 -3.26 -4.24
CA ALA A 90 -5.62 -4.37 -4.48
C ALA A 90 -6.37 -4.77 -3.19
N PHE A 91 -5.65 -4.84 -2.07
CA PHE A 91 -6.27 -5.13 -0.78
C PHE A 91 -7.31 -4.07 -0.38
N LEU A 92 -7.00 -2.78 -0.52
CA LEU A 92 -7.95 -1.69 -0.22
C LEU A 92 -9.21 -1.81 -1.09
N LEU A 93 -9.05 -2.01 -2.40
CA LEU A 93 -10.15 -2.20 -3.35
C LEU A 93 -11.05 -3.38 -2.96
N MET A 94 -10.44 -4.53 -2.61
CA MET A 94 -11.16 -5.73 -2.19
C MET A 94 -11.95 -5.56 -0.88
N LYS A 95 -11.54 -4.62 -0.02
CA LYS A 95 -12.22 -4.35 1.26
C LYS A 95 -13.17 -3.17 1.21
N CYS A 96 -13.44 -2.65 0.01
CA CYS A 96 -14.47 -1.65 -0.24
C CYS A 96 -15.69 -2.28 -0.93
N ALA A 97 -16.86 -1.74 -0.68
CA ALA A 97 -18.04 -2.06 -1.46
C ALA A 97 -17.88 -1.53 -2.91
N PRO A 98 -18.54 -2.15 -3.91
CA PRO A 98 -18.44 -1.69 -5.31
C PRO A 98 -18.82 -0.22 -5.51
N SER A 99 -19.65 0.36 -4.64
CA SER A 99 -20.02 1.77 -4.68
C SER A 99 -18.84 2.73 -4.42
N GLU A 100 -17.77 2.26 -3.80
CA GLU A 100 -16.58 3.07 -3.52
C GLU A 100 -15.59 3.08 -4.71
N HIS A 101 -15.62 2.06 -5.58
CA HIS A 101 -14.63 1.84 -6.65
C HIS A 101 -14.47 3.04 -7.60
N PRO A 102 -15.53 3.72 -8.07
CA PRO A 102 -15.39 4.88 -8.96
C PRO A 102 -14.57 6.04 -8.38
N PHE A 103 -14.40 6.10 -7.05
CA PHE A 103 -13.61 7.14 -6.40
C PHE A 103 -12.12 6.78 -6.29
N ILE A 104 -11.77 5.50 -6.37
CA ILE A 104 -10.43 5.00 -6.04
C ILE A 104 -9.73 4.23 -7.17
N GLU A 105 -10.45 3.81 -8.22
CA GLU A 105 -9.86 3.08 -9.36
C GLU A 105 -8.83 3.90 -10.16
N SER A 106 -8.95 5.23 -10.16
CA SER A 106 -8.00 6.13 -10.84
C SER A 106 -6.83 6.59 -9.97
N CYS A 107 -6.71 6.09 -8.75
CA CYS A 107 -5.60 6.43 -7.87
C CYS A 107 -4.34 5.66 -8.26
N ASP A 108 -3.18 6.33 -8.22
CA ASP A 108 -1.92 5.74 -8.68
C ASP A 108 -1.17 4.98 -7.57
N SER A 109 -1.52 5.22 -6.30
CA SER A 109 -0.84 4.65 -5.14
C SER A 109 -1.80 4.21 -4.03
N ALA A 110 -1.31 3.38 -3.12
CA ALA A 110 -2.06 3.00 -1.92
C ALA A 110 -2.34 4.21 -1.01
N GLU A 111 -1.42 5.18 -0.97
CA GLU A 111 -1.59 6.45 -0.26
C GLU A 111 -2.74 7.28 -0.84
N ASP A 112 -2.83 7.37 -2.17
CA ASP A 112 -3.90 8.10 -2.85
C ASP A 112 -5.27 7.48 -2.58
N ILE A 113 -5.37 6.15 -2.68
CA ILE A 113 -6.60 5.40 -2.33
C ILE A 113 -6.96 5.67 -0.86
N TRP A 114 -6.01 5.52 0.04
CA TRP A 114 -6.24 5.67 1.48
C TRP A 114 -6.73 7.09 1.84
N SER A 115 -6.06 8.10 1.29
CA SER A 115 -6.40 9.52 1.49
C SER A 115 -7.77 9.85 0.90
N THR A 116 -8.09 9.33 -0.28
CA THR A 116 -9.39 9.53 -0.93
C THR A 116 -10.52 8.92 -0.09
N LEU A 117 -10.38 7.66 0.34
CA LEU A 117 -11.35 7.01 1.22
C LEU A 117 -11.51 7.76 2.55
N ARG A 118 -10.42 8.23 3.14
CA ARG A 118 -10.46 9.03 4.37
C ARG A 118 -11.28 10.31 4.18
N ASN A 119 -10.99 11.07 3.12
CA ASN A 119 -11.66 12.33 2.84
C ASN A 119 -13.16 12.13 2.55
N CYS A 120 -13.51 11.04 1.85
CA CYS A 120 -14.90 10.72 1.54
C CYS A 120 -15.75 10.37 2.77
N HIS A 121 -15.15 9.86 3.85
CA HIS A 121 -15.89 9.31 5.00
C HIS A 121 -15.71 10.08 6.31
N VAL A 122 -14.60 10.79 6.52
CA VAL A 122 -14.33 11.54 7.77
C VAL A 122 -15.02 12.91 7.79
N HIS A 123 -15.38 13.46 6.63
CA HIS A 123 -16.04 14.76 6.50
C HIS A 123 -17.54 14.67 6.21
N GLN A 124 -18.17 13.52 6.47
CA GLN A 124 -19.63 13.35 6.39
C GLN A 124 -20.28 13.45 7.76
#